data_AF-A0A645E6D6-F1
#
_entry.id   AF-A0A645E6D6-F1
#
_cell.length_a   1.000
_cell.length_b   1.000
_cell.length_c   1.000
_cell.angle_alpha   90.00
_cell.angle_beta   90.00
_cell.angle_gamma   90.00
#
_symmetry.space_group_name_H-M   'P 1'
#
loop_
_entity.id
_entity.type
_entity.pdbx_description
1 polymer ?
#
loop_
_entity_poly.entity_id
_entity_poly.type
_entity_poly.pdbx_seq_one_letter_code
_entity_poly.pdbx_strand_id
1 'polypeptide(L)'
;MGISLVLVGAVGNIVDSLFYGILFSESTFTEAARFLPEGGGYAHFLFGKVVDMLYFPIIDTMMPDWVPFIGGERFVFFRPIFNIADSCITIGVIYLILFKRKYFNVSDPSTSV
;
A
#
# COMPACT_ATOMS: atom_id res chain seq x y z
N MET A 1 -16.17 1.49 -11.67
CA MET A 1 -15.03 0.55 -11.69
C MET A 1 -13.76 1.21 -11.19
N GLY A 2 -12.96 1.92 -12.00
CA GLY A 2 -11.70 2.53 -11.51
C GLY A 2 -11.84 3.40 -10.26
N ILE A 3 -12.74 4.39 -10.27
CA ILE A 3 -13.02 5.25 -9.09
C ILE A 3 -13.53 4.42 -7.90
N SER A 4 -14.37 3.42 -8.16
CA SER A 4 -14.91 2.52 -7.13
C SER A 4 -13.80 1.72 -6.44
N LEU A 5 -12.83 1.20 -7.20
CA LEU A 5 -11.68 0.47 -6.67
C LEU A 5 -10.78 1.36 -5.80
N VAL A 6 -10.53 2.59 -6.26
CA VAL A 6 -9.76 3.58 -5.49
C VAL A 6 -10.49 3.93 -4.20
N LEU A 7 -11.80 4.18 -4.26
CA LEU A 7 -12.63 4.52 -3.09
C LEU A 7 -12.63 3.37 -2.07
N VAL A 8 -12.88 2.13 -2.52
CA VAL A 8 -12.92 0.96 -1.62
C VAL A 8 -11.56 0.73 -0.98
N GLY A 9 -10.46 0.88 -1.71
CA GLY A 9 -9.11 0.78 -1.13
C GLY A 9 -8.82 1.88 -0.11
N ALA A 10 -9.18 3.14 -0.40
CA ALA A 10 -9.02 4.24 0.55
C ALA A 10 -9.84 4.03 1.84
N VAL A 11 -11.09 3.58 1.70
CA VAL A 11 -11.93 3.22 2.84
C VAL A 11 -11.33 2.05 3.61
N GLY A 12 -10.77 1.05 2.93
CA GLY A 12 -10.06 -0.07 3.56
C GLY A 12 -8.91 0.37 4.45
N ASN A 13 -8.03 1.27 3.96
CA ASN A 13 -6.92 1.81 4.77
C ASN A 13 -7.42 2.62 5.98
N ILE A 14 -8.54 3.34 5.85
CA ILE A 14 -9.15 4.05 6.99
C ILE A 14 -9.70 3.05 8.01
N VAL A 15 -10.43 2.03 7.56
CA VAL A 15 -10.98 0.96 8.42
C VAL A 15 -9.86 0.22 9.12
N ASP A 16 -8.78 -0.14 8.43
CA ASP A 16 -7.65 -0.81 9.06
C ASP A 16 -7.02 0.06 10.15
N SER A 17 -6.81 1.35 9.88
CA SER A 17 -6.28 2.29 10.86
C SER A 17 -7.22 2.52 12.06
N LEU A 18 -8.54 2.33 11.87
CA LEU A 18 -9.56 2.45 12.93
C LEU A 18 -9.56 1.23 13.86
N PHE A 19 -9.62 0.03 13.29
CA PHE A 19 -9.85 -1.19 14.06
C PHE A 19 -8.57 -1.81 14.57
N TYR A 20 -7.48 -1.81 13.79
CA TYR A 20 -6.22 -2.40 14.27
C TYR A 20 -5.62 -1.61 15.43
N GLY A 21 -5.78 -0.29 15.45
CA GLY A 21 -5.37 0.56 16.59
C GLY A 21 -6.03 0.16 17.91
N ILE A 22 -7.29 -0.27 17.86
CA ILE A 22 -8.11 -0.59 19.05
C ILE A 22 -8.01 -2.07 19.44
N LEU A 23 -7.92 -2.96 18.44
CA LEU A 23 -8.00 -4.41 18.64
C LEU A 23 -6.65 -5.06 18.87
N PHE A 24 -5.55 -4.44 18.47
CA PHE A 24 -4.22 -5.04 18.54
C PHE A 24 -3.27 -4.23 19.43
N SER A 25 -2.26 -4.91 19.99
CA SER A 25 -1.12 -4.26 20.63
C SER A 25 -0.12 -3.75 19.58
N GLU A 26 0.83 -2.92 20.00
CA GLU A 26 1.88 -2.44 19.10
C GLU A 26 2.79 -3.62 18.74
N SER A 27 3.14 -3.75 17.45
CA SER A 27 4.17 -4.70 17.04
C SER A 27 5.55 -4.08 17.25
N THR A 28 6.40 -4.75 18.02
CA THR A 28 7.81 -4.36 18.21
C THR A 28 8.70 -5.24 17.30
N PHE A 29 9.95 -4.84 17.07
CA PHE A 29 10.92 -5.65 16.31
C PHE A 29 11.08 -7.10 16.78
N THR A 30 10.76 -7.37 18.05
CA THR A 30 10.87 -8.69 18.68
C THR A 30 9.55 -9.39 18.92
N GLU A 31 8.42 -8.67 18.85
CA GLU A 31 7.10 -9.21 19.21
C GLU A 31 6.03 -8.80 18.21
N ALA A 32 5.32 -9.80 17.67
CA ALA A 32 4.14 -9.58 16.85
C ALA A 32 2.99 -8.99 17.69
N ALA A 33 2.13 -8.22 17.03
CA ALA A 33 0.96 -7.63 17.66
C ALA A 33 0.03 -8.71 18.24
N ARG A 34 -0.40 -8.54 19.49
CA ARG A 34 -1.34 -9.43 20.18
C ARG A 34 -2.76 -8.93 19.98
N PHE A 35 -3.69 -9.86 19.76
CA PHE A 35 -5.11 -9.57 19.62
C PHE A 35 -5.77 -9.42 21.00
N LEU A 36 -6.52 -8.33 21.20
CA LEU A 36 -7.15 -7.92 22.47
C LEU A 36 -6.20 -8.04 23.69
N PRO A 37 -5.14 -7.21 23.76
CA PRO A 37 -4.33 -7.13 24.97
C PRO A 37 -5.18 -6.66 26.17
N GLU A 38 -4.89 -7.19 27.35
CA GLU A 38 -5.61 -6.83 28.60
C GLU A 38 -5.56 -5.32 28.90
N GLY A 39 -4.53 -4.61 28.41
CA GLY A 39 -4.36 -3.16 28.56
C GLY A 39 -5.05 -2.30 27.49
N GLY A 40 -5.79 -2.89 26.54
CA GLY A 40 -6.38 -2.19 25.40
C GLY A 40 -5.43 -2.01 24.21
N GLY A 41 -5.98 -1.64 23.04
CA GLY A 41 -5.20 -1.49 21.81
C GLY A 41 -4.11 -0.41 21.86
N TYR A 42 -3.18 -0.45 20.91
CA TYR A 42 -2.01 0.43 20.89
C TYR A 42 -2.31 1.91 20.58
N ALA A 43 -3.46 2.20 20.01
CA ALA A 43 -3.84 3.55 19.63
C ALA A 43 -5.30 3.85 19.95
N HIS A 44 -5.58 5.14 20.21
CA HIS A 44 -6.95 5.62 20.33
C HIS A 44 -7.66 5.61 18.97
N PHE A 45 -8.99 5.74 18.97
CA PHE A 45 -9.79 5.81 17.75
C PHE A 45 -9.23 6.82 16.74
N LEU A 46 -9.02 6.39 15.48
CA LEU A 46 -8.40 7.13 14.36
C LEU A 46 -6.89 7.42 14.44
N PHE A 47 -6.18 6.95 15.46
CA PHE A 47 -4.73 7.12 15.58
C PHE A 47 -3.93 5.83 15.29
N GLY A 48 -4.61 4.78 14.83
CA GLY A 48 -3.94 3.55 14.39
C GLY A 48 -3.20 3.73 13.07
N LYS A 49 -2.26 2.84 12.82
CA LYS A 49 -1.49 2.67 11.59
C LYS A 49 -2.19 1.66 10.67
N VAL A 50 -2.01 1.84 9.37
CA VAL A 50 -2.39 0.83 8.37
C VAL A 50 -1.49 -0.39 8.55
N VAL A 51 -2.07 -1.58 8.54
CA VAL A 51 -1.32 -2.84 8.66
C VAL A 51 -0.94 -3.33 7.27
N ASP A 52 0.36 -3.38 6.98
CA ASP A 52 0.87 -4.00 5.76
C ASP A 52 1.05 -5.50 5.97
N MET A 53 0.38 -6.32 5.15
CA MET A 53 0.30 -7.78 5.38
C MET A 53 1.10 -8.60 4.37
N LEU A 54 1.24 -8.09 3.14
CA LEU A 54 1.75 -8.86 2.01
C LEU A 54 3.17 -8.43 1.66
N TYR A 55 4.13 -9.34 1.86
CA TYR A 55 5.53 -9.17 1.46
C TYR A 55 5.91 -10.19 0.40
N PHE A 56 6.15 -9.72 -0.83
CA PHE A 56 6.49 -10.57 -1.97
C PHE A 56 7.70 -10.01 -2.74
N PRO A 57 8.94 -10.35 -2.34
CA PRO A 57 10.11 -9.98 -3.14
C PRO A 57 10.06 -10.69 -4.49
N ILE A 58 10.10 -9.92 -5.58
CA ILE A 58 9.97 -10.46 -6.95
C ILE A 58 11.30 -11.08 -7.41
N ILE A 59 12.44 -10.47 -7.04
CA ILE A 59 13.76 -11.03 -7.29
C ILE A 59 14.53 -10.96 -5.98
N ASP A 60 15.12 -12.08 -5.57
CA ASP A 60 16.03 -12.15 -4.42
C ASP A 60 17.20 -13.03 -4.83
N THR A 61 18.32 -12.40 -5.21
CA THR A 61 19.50 -13.11 -5.70
C THR A 61 20.77 -12.41 -5.24
N MET A 62 21.86 -13.17 -5.18
CA MET A 62 23.20 -12.57 -5.09
C MET A 62 23.59 -12.03 -6.46
N MET A 63 24.05 -10.79 -6.50
CA MET A 63 24.59 -10.21 -7.72
C MET A 63 25.93 -10.88 -8.05
N PRO A 64 26.16 -11.26 -9.32
CA PRO A 64 27.43 -11.81 -9.74
C PRO A 64 28.59 -10.85 -9.47
N ASP A 65 29.75 -11.37 -9.07
CA ASP A 65 30.95 -10.56 -8.74
C ASP A 65 31.45 -9.69 -9.90
N TRP A 66 31.05 -10.00 -11.14
CA TRP A 66 31.43 -9.23 -12.33
C TRP A 66 30.61 -7.94 -12.52
N VAL A 67 29.52 -7.74 -11.76
CA VAL A 67 28.68 -6.54 -11.86
C VAL A 67 29.35 -5.38 -11.10
N PRO A 68 29.70 -4.27 -11.77
CA PRO A 68 30.31 -3.14 -11.09
C PRO A 68 29.34 -2.52 -10.07
N PHE A 69 29.89 -2.04 -8.94
CA PHE A 69 29.20 -1.39 -7.81
C PHE A 69 28.36 -2.29 -6.88
N ILE A 70 27.71 -3.34 -7.37
CA ILE A 70 26.80 -4.20 -6.58
C ILE A 70 27.19 -5.70 -6.62
N GLY A 71 28.29 -6.05 -7.27
CA GLY A 71 28.77 -7.43 -7.36
C GLY A 71 29.08 -8.03 -5.98
N GLY A 72 28.60 -9.24 -5.73
CA GLY A 72 28.73 -9.94 -4.46
C GLY A 72 27.69 -9.55 -3.40
N GLU A 73 26.86 -8.52 -3.63
CA GLU A 73 25.81 -8.12 -2.69
C GLU A 73 24.46 -8.80 -2.97
N ARG A 74 23.65 -8.97 -1.92
CA ARG A 74 22.27 -9.47 -2.05
C ARG A 74 21.40 -8.38 -2.66
N PHE A 75 20.87 -8.65 -3.84
CA PHE A 75 19.92 -7.79 -4.53
C PHE A 75 18.50 -8.31 -4.35
N VAL A 76 17.65 -7.46 -3.75
CA VAL A 76 16.21 -7.74 -3.60
C VAL A 76 15.41 -6.70 -4.39
N PHE A 77 14.81 -7.12 -5.51
CA PHE A 77 13.87 -6.33 -6.29
C PHE A 77 12.46 -6.48 -5.72
N PHE A 78 11.79 -5.34 -5.52
CA PHE A 78 10.45 -5.25 -4.94
C PHE A 78 10.37 -5.63 -3.45
N ARG A 79 11.06 -4.84 -2.62
CA ARG A 79 10.96 -4.89 -1.16
C ARG A 79 9.68 -4.32 -0.51
N PRO A 80 8.80 -3.54 -1.19
CA PRO A 80 7.61 -3.01 -0.55
C PRO A 80 6.72 -4.10 0.06
N ILE A 81 6.19 -3.81 1.23
CA ILE A 81 5.10 -4.55 1.88
C ILE A 81 3.85 -3.74 1.61
N PHE A 82 2.73 -4.39 1.30
CA PHE A 82 1.49 -3.69 0.95
C PHE A 82 0.26 -4.41 1.51
N ASN A 83 -0.87 -3.71 1.53
CA ASN A 83 -2.17 -4.27 1.85
C ASN A 83 -3.00 -4.50 0.57
N ILE A 84 -4.07 -5.29 0.68
CA ILE A 84 -5.12 -5.44 -0.34
C ILE A 84 -5.70 -4.07 -0.73
N ALA A 85 -5.84 -3.15 0.22
CA ALA A 85 -6.29 -1.79 -0.05
C ALA A 85 -5.40 -1.06 -1.08
N ASP A 86 -4.08 -1.11 -0.92
CA ASP A 86 -3.13 -0.50 -1.86
C ASP A 86 -3.17 -1.18 -3.23
N SER A 87 -3.42 -2.49 -3.26
CA SER A 87 -3.61 -3.24 -4.52
C SER A 87 -4.86 -2.76 -5.27
N CYS A 88 -5.98 -2.55 -4.57
CA CYS A 88 -7.22 -2.01 -5.13
C CYS A 88 -7.01 -0.59 -5.68
N ILE A 89 -6.32 0.28 -4.94
CA ILE A 89 -5.99 1.64 -5.40
C ILE A 89 -5.12 1.58 -6.65
N THR A 90 -4.05 0.78 -6.64
CA THR A 90 -3.11 0.65 -7.75
C THR A 90 -3.81 0.18 -9.03
N ILE A 91 -4.61 -0.89 -8.94
CA ILE A 91 -5.38 -1.41 -10.07
C ILE A 91 -6.42 -0.38 -10.55
N GLY A 92 -7.10 0.30 -9.62
CA GLY A 92 -8.08 1.33 -9.92
C GLY A 92 -7.48 2.51 -10.69
N VAL A 93 -6.32 3.00 -10.26
CA VAL A 93 -5.58 4.09 -10.92
C VAL A 93 -5.09 3.65 -12.31
N ILE A 94 -4.47 2.48 -12.42
CA ILE A 94 -4.03 1.95 -13.72
C ILE A 94 -5.21 1.83 -14.69
N TYR A 95 -6.35 1.32 -14.22
CA TYR A 95 -7.56 1.23 -15.04
C TYR A 95 -8.02 2.61 -15.53
N LEU A 96 -8.00 3.64 -14.67
CA LEU A 96 -8.37 5.00 -15.06
C LEU A 96 -7.41 5.58 -16.09
N ILE A 97 -6.10 5.39 -15.91
CA ILE A 97 -5.08 5.87 -16.84
C ILE A 97 -5.24 5.21 -18.22
N LEU A 98 -5.46 3.89 -18.28
CA LEU A 98 -5.54 3.15 -19.54
C LEU A 98 -6.87 3.39 -20.27
N PHE A 99 -8.01 3.30 -19.57
CA PHE A 99 -9.34 3.26 -20.19
C PHE A 99 -10.13 4.58 -20.08
N LYS A 100 -9.73 5.49 -19.19
CA LYS A 100 -10.38 6.80 -19.03
C LYS A 100 -9.51 7.97 -19.47
N ARG A 101 -8.40 7.72 -20.18
CA ARG A 101 -7.49 8.75 -20.75
C ARG A 101 -8.21 9.86 -21.54
N LYS A 102 -9.29 9.54 -22.28
CA LYS A 102 -10.07 10.53 -23.05
C LYS A 102 -10.75 11.61 -22.19
N TYR A 103 -11.08 11.33 -20.93
CA TYR A 103 -11.66 12.34 -20.03
C TYR A 103 -10.66 13.41 -19.61
N PHE A 104 -9.35 13.12 -19.67
CA PHE A 104 -8.29 14.07 -19.35
C PHE A 104 -7.81 14.90 -20.55
N ASN A 105 -8.29 14.59 -21.76
CA ASN A 105 -7.92 15.27 -23.01
C ASN A 105 -9.02 16.22 -23.54
N VAL A 106 -10.06 16.50 -22.74
CA VAL A 106 -11.02 17.55 -23.09
C VAL A 106 -10.39 18.89 -22.71
N SER A 107 -9.60 19.45 -23.61
CA SER A 107 -9.31 20.88 -23.61
C SER A 107 -10.56 21.60 -24.12
N ASP A 108 -11.28 22.27 -23.23
CA ASP A 108 -12.45 23.09 -23.58
C ASP A 108 -12.09 24.15 -24.64
N PRO A 109 -12.65 24.09 -25.86
CA PRO A 109 -12.38 25.10 -26.89
C PRO A 109 -13.32 26.32 -26.79
N SER A 110 -14.17 26.43 -25.77
CA SER A 110 -15.25 27.43 -25.72
C SER A 110 -15.12 28.42 -24.57
N THR A 111 -13.95 29.07 -24.45
CA THR A 111 -13.82 30.35 -23.73
C THR A 111 -13.18 31.37 -24.66
N SER A 112 -13.92 31.70 -25.72
CA SER A 112 -13.69 32.87 -26.57
C SER A 112 -15.00 33.22 -27.27
N VAL A 113 -15.96 33.74 -26.50
CA VAL A 113 -17.09 34.52 -27.01
C VAL A 113 -17.23 35.75 -26.12
#